data_AF-X1V0P9-F1
#
_entry.id   AF-X1V0P9-F1
#
_cell.length_a   1.000
_cell.length_b   1.000
_cell.length_c   1.000
_cell.angle_alpha   90.00
_cell.angle_beta   90.00
_cell.angle_gamma   90.00
#
_symmetry.space_group_name_H-M   'P 1'
#
loop_
_entity.id
_entity.type
_entity.pdbx_description
1 polymer ?
#
loop_
_entity_poly.entity_id
_entity_poly.type
_entity_poly.pdbx_seq_one_letter_code
_entity_poly.pdbx_strand_id
1 'polypeptide(L)'
;YYFNEIFRPFILVIGDFMELMARDAWSHPENLRVPALTTSVQELTRGEGTAFEQKMIGYYGYPAAYYGLFKELSFAPLRYFPLAGIARAGFWDEAWFTEALSRSGYSPTAREALMDMYREQVLTSRQLPVMYQVKRLSREGFATMEEIKVHLEKAAAMVTLTETRLFAMELEQEFSQKEMAFDIIMRSFSRGIIPEGETRKGLSGLGIPVAMLDLHLMREKLGLLRRISIPTEAAAPALIGVEE
;
A
#
# COMPACT_ATOMS: atom_id res chain seq x y z
N TYR A 1 21.74 3.82 14.21
CA TYR A 1 20.40 3.37 14.63
C TYR A 1 19.60 2.84 13.43
N TYR A 2 20.07 1.74 12.84
CA TYR A 2 19.48 1.05 11.69
C TYR A 2 19.01 -0.34 12.14
N PHE A 3 17.85 -0.45 12.80
CA PHE A 3 17.46 -1.73 13.38
C PHE A 3 16.00 -2.16 13.15
N ASN A 4 15.29 -1.64 12.15
CA ASN A 4 13.84 -1.94 12.08
C ASN A 4 13.20 -2.11 10.70
N GLU A 5 13.93 -2.68 9.73
CA GLU A 5 13.31 -3.10 8.46
C GLU A 5 13.11 -4.62 8.34
N ILE A 6 13.85 -5.45 9.08
CA ILE A 6 13.78 -6.93 8.94
C ILE A 6 12.70 -7.57 9.85
N PHE A 7 12.19 -6.86 10.86
CA PHE A 7 11.26 -7.43 11.86
C PHE A 7 9.76 -7.14 11.61
N ARG A 8 9.40 -6.61 10.43
CA ARG A 8 8.01 -6.22 10.09
C ARG A 8 6.90 -7.28 10.25
N PRO A 9 7.13 -8.61 10.21
CA PRO A 9 6.03 -9.56 10.40
C PRO A 9 5.79 -9.99 11.86
N PHE A 10 6.68 -9.68 12.81
CA PHE A 10 6.69 -10.33 14.13
C PHE A 10 6.71 -9.40 15.34
N ILE A 11 6.77 -8.10 15.13
CA ILE A 11 6.59 -7.12 16.20
C ILE A 11 5.18 -6.59 16.02
N LEU A 12 4.35 -6.69 17.05
CA LEU A 12 3.12 -5.89 17.17
C LEU A 12 3.47 -4.49 16.66
N VAL A 13 2.90 -4.08 15.53
CA VAL A 13 3.05 -2.68 15.12
C VAL A 13 2.52 -1.88 16.32
N ILE A 14 3.08 -0.70 16.60
CA ILE A 14 2.53 0.17 17.65
C ILE A 14 0.99 0.24 17.53
N GLY A 15 0.44 0.17 16.31
CA GLY A 15 -0.99 -0.01 16.04
C GLY A 15 -1.65 -1.25 16.67
N ASP A 16 -1.06 -2.44 16.58
CA ASP A 16 -1.61 -3.68 17.19
C ASP A 16 -1.58 -3.60 18.72
N PHE A 17 -0.52 -3.01 19.28
CA PHE A 17 -0.42 -2.74 20.73
C PHE A 17 -1.43 -1.67 21.16
N MET A 18 -1.61 -0.61 20.37
CA MET A 18 -2.63 0.42 20.60
C MET A 18 -4.05 -0.14 20.47
N GLU A 19 -4.29 -1.11 19.58
CA GLU A 19 -5.59 -1.77 19.41
C GLU A 19 -5.93 -2.70 20.59
N LEU A 20 -4.94 -3.45 21.09
CA LEU A 20 -5.04 -4.23 22.32
C LEU A 20 -5.32 -3.35 23.55
N MET A 21 -4.61 -2.23 23.68
CA MET A 21 -4.78 -1.27 24.79
C MET A 21 -6.06 -0.45 24.68
N ALA A 22 -6.47 -0.05 23.47
CA ALA A 22 -7.73 0.64 23.24
C ALA A 22 -8.91 -0.23 23.68
N ARG A 23 -8.86 -1.55 23.48
CA ARG A 23 -9.90 -2.47 23.92
C ARG A 23 -10.02 -2.61 25.44
N ASP A 24 -8.93 -2.46 26.20
CA ASP A 24 -8.96 -2.50 27.66
C ASP A 24 -9.46 -1.17 28.27
N ALA A 25 -9.11 -0.05 27.62
CA ALA A 25 -9.69 1.27 27.91
C ALA A 25 -11.20 1.36 27.57
N TRP A 26 -11.71 0.48 26.70
CA TRP A 26 -13.12 0.38 26.27
C TRP A 26 -14.03 -0.42 27.23
N SER A 27 -13.54 -0.81 28.41
CA SER A 27 -14.36 -1.46 29.44
C SER A 27 -15.41 -0.54 30.11
N HIS A 28 -15.54 0.72 29.65
CA HIS A 28 -16.63 1.66 29.96
C HIS A 28 -17.54 1.89 28.74
N PRO A 29 -18.75 1.27 28.65
CA PRO A 29 -19.41 0.95 27.39
C PRO A 29 -20.52 1.91 26.92
N GLU A 30 -20.77 3.04 27.57
CA GLU A 30 -21.98 3.84 27.24
C GLU A 30 -22.00 4.48 25.83
N ASN A 31 -20.89 4.63 25.10
CA ASN A 31 -20.91 5.35 23.82
C ASN A 31 -19.91 4.85 22.77
N LEU A 32 -20.15 3.69 22.12
CA LEU A 32 -19.96 3.55 20.66
C LEU A 32 -20.17 2.10 20.20
N ARG A 33 -21.22 1.92 19.39
CA ARG A 33 -21.55 0.68 18.70
C ARG A 33 -20.55 0.44 17.56
N VAL A 34 -19.66 -0.53 17.69
CA VAL A 34 -18.98 -1.17 16.55
C VAL A 34 -19.29 -2.68 16.58
N PRO A 35 -19.77 -3.29 15.48
CA PRO A 35 -20.24 -4.68 15.49
C PRO A 35 -19.10 -5.70 15.28
N ALA A 36 -19.18 -6.77 16.07
CA ALA A 36 -18.81 -8.14 15.72
C ALA A 36 -17.34 -8.44 15.36
N LEU A 37 -16.49 -8.60 16.38
CA LEU A 37 -15.42 -9.61 16.37
C LEU A 37 -15.49 -10.45 17.65
N THR A 38 -16.21 -11.57 17.51
CA THR A 38 -16.12 -12.86 18.23
C THR A 38 -15.98 -12.87 19.76
N THR A 39 -17.03 -13.42 20.38
CA THR A 39 -17.25 -13.83 21.77
C THR A 39 -16.05 -14.44 22.52
N SER A 40 -15.05 -14.98 21.83
CA SER A 40 -13.87 -15.61 22.45
C SER A 40 -12.98 -14.64 23.23
N VAL A 41 -12.87 -13.37 22.83
CA VAL A 41 -11.99 -12.39 23.51
C VAL A 41 -12.65 -11.80 24.77
N GLN A 42 -13.97 -11.65 24.78
CA GLN A 42 -14.73 -11.14 25.94
C GLN A 42 -14.83 -12.15 27.08
N GLU A 43 -14.77 -13.45 26.77
CA GLU A 43 -14.70 -14.50 27.79
C GLU A 43 -13.30 -14.61 28.42
N LEU A 44 -12.24 -14.21 27.69
CA LEU A 44 -10.85 -14.25 28.13
C LEU A 44 -10.42 -13.08 29.03
N THR A 45 -11.11 -11.93 29.00
CA THR A 45 -10.76 -10.73 29.78
C THR A 45 -11.50 -10.61 31.12
N ARG A 46 -12.46 -11.51 31.41
CA ARG A 46 -13.16 -11.54 32.70
C ARG A 46 -12.30 -12.22 33.77
N GLY A 47 -11.34 -11.48 34.33
CA GLY A 47 -10.70 -11.81 35.62
C GLY A 47 -9.21 -12.14 35.61
N GLU A 48 -8.55 -12.17 34.45
CA GLU A 48 -7.14 -12.59 34.32
C GLU A 48 -6.20 -11.56 33.68
N GLY A 49 -6.57 -10.28 33.62
CA GLY A 49 -5.86 -9.25 32.83
C GLY A 49 -4.33 -9.33 32.92
N THR A 50 -3.77 -9.35 34.13
CA THR A 50 -2.32 -9.41 34.36
C THR A 50 -1.65 -10.72 33.90
N ALA A 51 -2.31 -11.86 34.05
CA ALA A 51 -1.77 -13.15 33.63
C ALA A 51 -1.83 -13.33 32.10
N PHE A 52 -2.91 -12.87 31.48
CA PHE A 52 -3.07 -12.86 30.04
C PHE A 52 -2.05 -11.94 29.36
N GLU A 53 -1.89 -10.71 29.85
CA GLU A 53 -0.92 -9.75 29.33
C GLU A 53 0.52 -10.27 29.43
N GLN A 54 0.89 -10.87 30.57
CA GLN A 54 2.20 -11.50 30.75
C GLN A 54 2.40 -12.67 29.78
N LYS A 55 1.36 -13.48 29.55
CA LYS A 55 1.38 -14.58 28.58
C LYS A 55 1.55 -14.07 27.15
N MET A 56 0.90 -12.97 26.78
CA MET A 56 1.04 -12.35 25.46
C MET A 56 2.45 -11.82 25.25
N ILE A 57 3.01 -11.09 26.23
CA ILE A 57 4.40 -10.60 26.18
C ILE A 57 5.38 -11.79 26.06
N GLY A 58 5.15 -12.86 26.83
CA GLY A 58 5.91 -14.11 26.73
C GLY A 58 5.82 -14.80 25.37
N TYR A 59 4.64 -14.83 24.73
CA TYR A 59 4.46 -15.38 23.39
C TYR A 59 5.35 -14.69 22.34
N TYR A 60 5.56 -13.37 22.48
CA TYR A 60 6.45 -12.60 21.62
C TYR A 60 7.94 -12.65 22.04
N GLY A 61 8.31 -13.56 22.95
CA GLY A 61 9.70 -13.80 23.36
C GLY A 61 10.24 -12.85 24.43
N TYR A 62 9.39 -12.02 25.03
CA TYR A 62 9.80 -11.12 26.11
C TYR A 62 9.61 -11.80 27.48
N PRO A 63 10.62 -11.77 28.37
CA PRO A 63 10.48 -12.27 29.73
C PRO A 63 9.37 -11.52 30.51
N ALA A 64 8.70 -12.20 31.44
CA ALA A 64 7.63 -11.61 32.27
C ALA A 64 8.08 -10.35 33.06
N ALA A 65 9.38 -10.22 33.35
CA ALA A 65 9.96 -9.03 33.98
C ALA A 65 9.76 -7.74 33.18
N TYR A 66 9.56 -7.83 31.85
CA TYR A 66 9.27 -6.67 31.00
C TYR A 66 7.82 -6.19 31.10
N TYR A 67 6.91 -6.96 31.70
CA TYR A 67 5.50 -6.58 31.81
C TYR A 67 5.30 -5.22 32.48
N GLY A 68 6.01 -4.95 33.59
CA GLY A 68 5.93 -3.65 34.27
C GLY A 68 6.37 -2.49 33.37
N LEU A 69 7.43 -2.70 32.56
CA LEU A 69 7.92 -1.70 31.62
C LEU A 69 6.93 -1.46 30.47
N PHE A 70 6.36 -2.52 29.89
CA PHE A 70 5.34 -2.38 28.84
C PHE A 70 4.08 -1.71 29.36
N LYS A 71 3.67 -2.03 30.59
CA LYS A 71 2.55 -1.38 31.27
C LYS A 71 2.82 0.10 31.54
N GLU A 72 4.03 0.46 31.97
CA GLU A 72 4.42 1.86 32.13
C GLU A 72 4.40 2.60 30.78
N LEU A 73 4.97 1.99 29.74
CA LEU A 73 4.96 2.54 28.38
C LEU A 73 3.55 2.69 27.81
N SER A 74 2.61 1.83 28.18
CA SER A 74 1.22 1.92 27.71
C SER A 74 0.45 3.08 28.34
N PHE A 75 0.87 3.55 29.52
CA PHE A 75 0.32 4.75 30.15
C PHE A 75 1.08 6.03 29.78
N ALA A 76 2.25 5.90 29.13
CA ALA A 76 3.01 7.05 28.68
C ALA A 76 2.27 7.79 27.55
N PRO A 77 2.23 9.14 27.56
CA PRO A 77 1.58 9.90 26.51
C PRO A 77 2.29 9.68 25.16
N LEU A 78 1.50 9.51 24.10
CA LEU A 78 2.01 9.29 22.74
C LEU A 78 2.71 10.53 22.20
N ARG A 79 4.02 10.42 22.00
CA ARG A 79 4.84 11.50 21.47
C ARG A 79 4.93 11.45 19.94
N TYR A 80 5.81 12.30 19.39
CA TYR A 80 6.06 12.44 17.96
C TYR A 80 6.12 11.12 17.17
N PHE A 81 7.02 10.19 17.53
CA PHE A 81 7.29 9.02 16.71
C PHE A 81 6.08 8.05 16.60
N PRO A 82 5.38 7.69 17.71
CA PRO A 82 4.14 6.92 17.61
C PRO A 82 3.07 7.61 16.77
N LEU A 83 2.81 8.90 17.01
CA LEU A 83 1.78 9.65 16.29
C LEU A 83 2.08 9.77 14.79
N ALA A 84 3.35 10.00 14.43
CA ALA A 84 3.81 9.97 13.04
C ALA A 84 3.66 8.58 12.40
N GLY A 85 3.82 7.50 13.19
CA GLY A 85 3.55 6.14 12.73
C GLY A 85 2.08 5.93 12.37
N ILE A 86 1.18 6.39 13.24
CA ILE A 86 -0.27 6.29 13.08
C ILE A 86 -0.74 7.14 11.89
N ALA A 87 -0.24 8.37 11.76
CA ALA A 87 -0.53 9.25 10.63
C ALA A 87 -0.10 8.63 9.29
N ARG A 88 1.10 8.04 9.23
CA ARG A 88 1.59 7.31 8.03
C ARG A 88 0.80 6.04 7.72
N ALA A 89 0.16 5.44 8.72
CA ALA A 89 -0.79 4.36 8.51
C ALA A 89 -2.15 4.87 7.97
N GLY A 90 -2.30 6.18 7.75
CA GLY A 90 -3.47 6.83 7.17
C GLY A 90 -4.63 7.07 8.14
N PHE A 91 -4.42 6.76 9.43
CA PHE A 91 -5.39 7.07 10.48
C PHE A 91 -5.32 8.55 10.85
N TRP A 92 -6.50 9.18 10.88
CA TRP A 92 -6.62 10.59 11.23
C TRP A 92 -7.91 10.82 12.00
N ASP A 93 -7.76 11.23 13.25
CA ASP A 93 -8.81 11.78 14.08
C ASP A 93 -8.23 13.03 14.75
N GLU A 94 -8.66 14.19 14.28
CA GLU A 94 -8.10 15.47 14.70
C GLU A 94 -8.28 15.71 16.22
N ALA A 95 -9.42 15.31 16.78
CA ALA A 95 -9.69 15.47 18.20
C ALA A 95 -8.75 14.57 19.02
N TRP A 96 -8.59 13.31 18.62
CA TRP A 96 -7.70 12.37 19.27
C TRP A 96 -6.22 12.78 19.19
N PHE A 97 -5.74 13.20 18.00
CA PHE A 97 -4.36 13.70 17.84
C PHE A 97 -4.12 14.96 18.68
N THR A 98 -5.10 15.87 18.74
CA THR A 98 -5.03 17.07 19.57
C THR A 98 -4.92 16.71 21.05
N GLU A 99 -5.74 15.78 21.53
CA GLU A 99 -5.71 15.29 22.90
C GLU A 99 -4.36 14.61 23.22
N ALA A 100 -3.87 13.74 22.35
CA ALA A 100 -2.60 13.04 22.53
C ALA A 100 -1.40 14.02 22.60
N LEU A 101 -1.36 15.02 21.71
CA LEU A 101 -0.35 16.06 21.75
C LEU A 101 -0.48 16.94 23.00
N SER A 102 -1.69 17.17 23.49
CA SER A 102 -1.93 17.97 24.70
C SER A 102 -1.31 17.34 25.95
N ARG A 103 -1.34 16.01 26.03
CA ARG A 103 -0.77 15.19 27.11
C ARG A 103 0.73 14.95 26.99
N SER A 104 1.33 15.26 25.84
CA SER A 104 2.73 14.92 25.53
C SER A 104 3.76 15.94 26.00
N GLY A 105 3.33 17.05 26.59
CA GLY A 105 4.22 18.08 27.13
C GLY A 105 4.86 19.00 26.08
N TYR A 106 4.45 18.93 24.81
CA TYR A 106 4.89 19.88 23.78
C TYR A 106 4.34 21.28 24.05
N SER A 107 5.09 22.32 23.67
CA SER A 107 4.59 23.71 23.68
C SER A 107 3.43 23.88 22.69
N PRO A 108 2.54 24.87 22.89
CA PRO A 108 1.41 25.12 21.97
C PRO A 108 1.83 25.26 20.51
N THR A 109 2.89 26.02 20.24
CA THR A 109 3.44 26.22 18.89
C THR A 109 3.96 24.92 18.26
N ALA A 110 4.60 24.05 19.05
CA ALA A 110 5.04 22.75 18.55
C ALA A 110 3.85 21.83 18.26
N ARG A 111 2.77 21.89 19.06
CA ARG A 111 1.56 21.09 18.80
C ARG A 111 0.90 21.48 17.48
N GLU A 112 0.78 22.77 17.20
CA GLU A 112 0.24 23.26 15.92
C GLU A 112 1.05 22.75 14.73
N ALA A 113 2.37 22.93 14.77
CA ALA A 113 3.26 22.46 13.70
C ALA A 113 3.19 20.93 13.52
N LEU A 114 3.07 20.17 14.61
CA LEU A 114 2.92 18.72 14.56
C LEU A 114 1.58 18.29 13.97
N MET A 115 0.49 18.99 14.31
CA MET A 115 -0.84 18.73 13.73
C MET A 115 -0.82 18.91 12.22
N ASP A 116 -0.26 20.01 11.72
CA ASP A 116 -0.15 20.26 10.28
C ASP A 116 0.71 19.19 9.60
N MET A 117 1.84 18.82 10.21
CA MET A 117 2.70 17.77 9.68
C MET A 117 1.99 16.41 9.61
N TYR A 118 1.17 16.05 10.60
CA TYR A 118 0.42 14.79 10.56
C TYR A 118 -0.71 14.83 9.52
N ARG A 119 -1.40 15.96 9.35
CA ARG A 119 -2.40 16.13 8.27
C ARG A 119 -1.75 15.85 6.91
N GLU A 120 -0.61 16.48 6.64
CA GLU A 120 0.14 16.28 5.39
C GLU A 120 0.62 14.83 5.22
N GLN A 121 1.08 14.19 6.31
CA GLN A 121 1.49 12.77 6.26
C GLN A 121 0.32 11.84 5.91
N VAL A 122 -0.86 12.08 6.49
CA VAL A 122 -2.05 11.29 6.18
C VAL A 122 -2.46 11.48 4.73
N LEU A 123 -2.53 12.73 4.27
CA LEU A 123 -2.88 13.06 2.88
C LEU A 123 -1.92 12.42 1.89
N THR A 124 -0.62 12.57 2.13
CA THR A 124 0.44 11.94 1.31
C THR A 124 0.28 10.43 1.30
N SER A 125 0.09 9.80 2.46
CA SER A 125 -0.03 8.33 2.58
C SER A 125 -1.26 7.79 1.86
N ARG A 126 -2.35 8.57 1.82
CA ARG A 126 -3.56 8.24 1.05
C ARG A 126 -3.31 8.38 -0.45
N GLN A 127 -2.69 9.47 -0.91
CA GLN A 127 -2.54 9.76 -2.33
C GLN A 127 -1.45 8.95 -3.04
N LEU A 128 -0.38 8.57 -2.34
CA LEU A 128 0.81 7.94 -2.94
C LEU A 128 0.51 6.70 -3.81
N PRO A 129 -0.32 5.73 -3.36
CA PRO A 129 -0.64 4.55 -4.16
C PRO A 129 -1.33 4.90 -5.49
N VAL A 130 -2.27 5.84 -5.47
CA VAL A 130 -2.96 6.28 -6.69
C VAL A 130 -2.01 7.04 -7.61
N MET A 131 -1.21 7.96 -7.06
CA MET A 131 -0.23 8.73 -7.85
C MET A 131 0.72 7.82 -8.61
N TYR A 132 1.16 6.71 -8.00
CA TYR A 132 2.00 5.73 -8.67
C TYR A 132 1.32 5.11 -9.89
N GLN A 133 0.06 4.66 -9.76
CA GLN A 133 -0.66 4.01 -10.87
C GLN A 133 -1.03 5.02 -11.97
N VAL A 134 -1.50 6.20 -11.60
CA VAL A 134 -1.82 7.30 -12.52
C VAL A 134 -0.59 7.71 -13.34
N LYS A 135 0.59 7.82 -12.69
CA LYS A 135 1.85 8.12 -13.38
C LYS A 135 2.25 7.02 -14.39
N ARG A 136 1.99 5.74 -14.06
CA ARG A 136 2.24 4.62 -14.98
C ARG A 136 1.32 4.67 -16.19
N LEU A 137 0.00 4.82 -15.97
CA LEU A 137 -1.00 4.94 -17.04
C LEU A 137 -0.64 6.09 -18.00
N SER A 138 -0.30 7.26 -17.46
CA SER A 138 0.13 8.42 -18.25
C SER A 138 1.41 8.16 -19.05
N ARG A 139 2.45 7.60 -18.41
CA ARG A 139 3.75 7.37 -19.05
C ARG A 139 3.67 6.38 -20.21
N GLU A 140 2.90 5.31 -20.07
CA GLU A 140 2.72 4.32 -21.13
C GLU A 140 1.65 4.74 -22.16
N GLY A 141 1.02 5.91 -21.97
CA GLY A 141 0.00 6.44 -22.86
C GLY A 141 -1.35 5.72 -22.78
N PHE A 142 -1.60 4.93 -21.72
CA PHE A 142 -2.87 4.23 -21.53
C PHE A 142 -4.01 5.10 -20.99
N ALA A 143 -3.70 6.34 -20.62
CA ALA A 143 -4.67 7.35 -20.20
C ALA A 143 -4.24 8.75 -20.66
N THR A 144 -5.22 9.55 -21.03
CA THR A 144 -5.10 10.97 -21.38
C THR A 144 -4.95 11.84 -20.12
N MET A 145 -4.47 13.08 -20.28
CA MET A 145 -4.31 13.99 -19.13
C MET A 145 -5.65 14.34 -18.47
N GLU A 146 -6.72 14.37 -19.25
CA GLU A 146 -8.10 14.55 -18.78
C GLU A 146 -8.54 13.37 -17.91
N GLU A 147 -8.30 12.14 -18.33
CA GLU A 147 -8.60 10.92 -17.53
C GLU A 147 -7.74 10.88 -16.25
N ILE A 148 -6.45 11.19 -16.36
CA ILE A 148 -5.55 11.33 -15.21
C ILE A 148 -6.12 12.33 -14.20
N LYS A 149 -6.58 13.50 -14.66
CA LYS A 149 -7.19 14.51 -13.79
C LYS A 149 -8.42 13.96 -13.07
N VAL A 150 -9.31 13.26 -13.77
CA VAL A 150 -10.50 12.62 -13.17
C VAL A 150 -10.10 11.60 -12.09
N HIS A 151 -9.07 10.78 -12.34
CA HIS A 151 -8.59 9.83 -11.33
C HIS A 151 -8.03 10.52 -10.08
N LEU A 152 -7.28 11.62 -10.26
CA LEU A 152 -6.74 12.39 -9.14
C LEU A 152 -7.85 13.09 -8.33
N GLU A 153 -8.84 13.66 -9.00
CA GLU A 153 -10.01 14.27 -8.34
C GLU A 153 -10.82 13.22 -7.56
N LYS A 154 -11.03 12.03 -8.14
CA LYS A 154 -11.67 10.90 -7.45
C LYS A 154 -10.89 10.48 -6.21
N ALA A 155 -9.56 10.39 -6.29
CA ALA A 155 -8.73 10.04 -5.14
C ALA A 155 -8.70 11.12 -4.06
N ALA A 156 -8.74 12.40 -4.45
CA ALA A 156 -8.81 13.51 -3.50
C ALA A 156 -10.14 13.54 -2.72
N ALA A 157 -11.23 13.03 -3.31
CA ALA A 157 -12.53 12.94 -2.66
C ALA A 157 -12.65 11.76 -1.66
N MET A 158 -11.68 10.84 -1.62
CA MET A 158 -11.73 9.67 -0.74
C MET A 158 -11.35 10.02 0.69
N VAL A 159 -12.16 9.54 1.65
CA VAL A 159 -12.03 9.92 3.06
C VAL A 159 -11.15 8.93 3.82
N THR A 160 -11.09 7.68 3.38
CA THR A 160 -10.35 6.62 4.06
C THR A 160 -9.19 6.08 3.23
N LEU A 161 -8.14 5.61 3.91
CA LEU A 161 -7.01 4.96 3.23
C LEU A 161 -7.45 3.67 2.50
N THR A 162 -8.43 2.95 3.04
CA THR A 162 -8.96 1.72 2.42
C THR A 162 -9.59 2.02 1.07
N GLU A 163 -10.44 3.05 0.97
CA GLU A 163 -11.03 3.48 -0.30
C GLU A 163 -9.94 3.85 -1.31
N THR A 164 -8.95 4.63 -0.89
CA THR A 164 -7.86 5.03 -1.80
C THR A 164 -7.00 3.85 -2.25
N ARG A 165 -6.78 2.85 -1.40
CA ARG A 165 -6.07 1.61 -1.75
C ARG A 165 -6.88 0.74 -2.72
N LEU A 166 -8.17 0.56 -2.48
CA LEU A 166 -9.04 -0.18 -3.38
C LEU A 166 -9.06 0.47 -4.76
N PHE A 167 -9.18 1.79 -4.82
CA PHE A 167 -9.11 2.50 -6.09
C PHE A 167 -7.74 2.38 -6.78
N ALA A 168 -6.63 2.41 -6.03
CA ALA A 168 -5.31 2.15 -6.60
C ALA A 168 -5.21 0.73 -7.17
N MET A 169 -5.82 -0.28 -6.52
CA MET A 169 -5.88 -1.65 -7.04
C MET A 169 -6.72 -1.75 -8.32
N GLU A 170 -7.83 -1.01 -8.42
CA GLU A 170 -8.62 -0.91 -9.66
C GLU A 170 -7.76 -0.36 -10.82
N LEU A 171 -7.02 0.73 -10.58
CA LEU A 171 -6.14 1.31 -11.59
C LEU A 171 -4.98 0.37 -11.98
N GLU A 172 -4.44 -0.38 -11.03
CA GLU A 172 -3.42 -1.39 -11.30
C GLU A 172 -3.96 -2.54 -12.17
N GLN A 173 -5.18 -3.00 -11.88
CA GLN A 173 -5.84 -4.02 -12.68
C GLN A 173 -6.12 -3.53 -14.11
N GLU A 174 -6.61 -2.30 -14.25
CA GLU A 174 -6.81 -1.66 -15.56
C GLU A 174 -5.50 -1.59 -16.35
N PHE A 175 -4.43 -1.10 -15.71
CA PHE A 175 -3.11 -1.03 -16.32
C PHE A 175 -2.63 -2.42 -16.78
N SER A 176 -2.74 -3.44 -15.93
CA SER A 176 -2.29 -4.80 -16.23
C SER A 176 -3.03 -5.40 -17.43
N GLN A 177 -4.34 -5.17 -17.52
CA GLN A 177 -5.15 -5.61 -18.67
C GLN A 177 -4.72 -4.91 -19.96
N LYS A 178 -4.53 -3.59 -19.91
CA LYS A 178 -4.07 -2.79 -21.07
C LYS A 178 -2.65 -3.19 -21.50
N GLU A 179 -1.75 -3.42 -20.55
CA GLU A 179 -0.38 -3.87 -20.81
C GLU A 179 -0.36 -5.25 -21.48
N MET A 180 -1.16 -6.21 -20.98
CA MET A 180 -1.26 -7.53 -21.58
C MET A 180 -1.81 -7.46 -23.01
N ALA A 181 -2.87 -6.67 -23.25
CA ALA A 181 -3.44 -6.48 -24.57
C ALA A 181 -2.44 -5.82 -25.53
N PHE A 182 -1.73 -4.78 -25.05
CA PHE A 182 -0.66 -4.11 -25.79
C PHE A 182 0.42 -5.10 -26.23
N ASP A 183 0.92 -5.92 -25.30
CA ASP A 183 1.95 -6.92 -25.57
C ASP A 183 1.51 -7.94 -26.61
N ILE A 184 0.27 -8.43 -26.52
CA ILE A 184 -0.29 -9.38 -27.50
C ILE A 184 -0.34 -8.76 -28.89
N ILE A 185 -0.82 -7.51 -28.99
CA ILE A 185 -0.94 -6.78 -30.26
C ILE A 185 0.46 -6.55 -30.85
N MET A 186 1.40 -6.04 -30.07
CA MET A 186 2.76 -5.75 -30.54
C MET A 186 3.52 -7.01 -30.95
N ARG A 187 3.39 -8.11 -30.19
CA ARG A 187 3.98 -9.40 -30.57
C ARG A 187 3.37 -9.93 -31.86
N SER A 188 2.06 -9.81 -32.05
CA SER A 188 1.40 -10.23 -33.28
C SER A 188 1.87 -9.42 -34.49
N PHE A 189 2.04 -8.10 -34.32
CA PHE A 189 2.59 -7.22 -35.34
C PHE A 189 4.05 -7.58 -35.67
N SER A 190 4.90 -7.75 -34.66
CA SER A 190 6.33 -8.10 -34.83
C SER A 190 6.54 -9.39 -35.63
N ARG A 191 5.60 -10.34 -35.49
CA ARG A 191 5.61 -11.64 -36.19
C ARG A 191 4.94 -11.59 -37.56
N GLY A 192 4.44 -10.42 -37.98
CA GLY A 192 3.69 -10.25 -39.22
C GLY A 192 2.33 -10.96 -39.24
N ILE A 193 1.78 -11.32 -38.07
CA ILE A 193 0.47 -12.00 -37.96
C ILE A 193 -0.65 -11.03 -38.29
N ILE A 194 -0.53 -9.77 -37.82
CA ILE A 194 -1.49 -8.69 -38.11
C ILE A 194 -0.78 -7.54 -38.84
N PRO A 195 -1.45 -6.86 -39.78
CA PRO A 195 -0.89 -5.71 -40.47
C PRO A 195 -0.84 -4.46 -39.57
N GLU A 196 -0.05 -3.47 -39.98
CA GLU A 196 0.11 -2.22 -39.24
C GLU A 196 -1.21 -1.46 -39.01
N GLY A 197 -2.12 -1.48 -40.00
CA GLY A 197 -3.43 -0.83 -39.87
C GLY A 197 -4.29 -1.45 -38.76
N GLU A 198 -4.30 -2.78 -38.64
CA GLU A 198 -4.99 -3.49 -37.56
C GLU A 198 -4.30 -3.28 -36.22
N THR A 199 -2.96 -3.24 -36.21
CA THR A 199 -2.17 -2.92 -35.03
C THR A 199 -2.52 -1.54 -34.49
N ARG A 200 -2.55 -0.52 -35.36
CA ARG A 200 -2.94 0.85 -34.99
C ARG A 200 -4.35 0.90 -34.43
N LYS A 201 -5.30 0.18 -35.05
CA LYS A 201 -6.68 0.11 -34.57
C LYS A 201 -6.77 -0.54 -33.19
N GLY A 202 -6.06 -1.66 -32.97
CA GLY A 202 -6.03 -2.36 -31.69
C GLY A 202 -5.44 -1.50 -30.58
N LEU A 203 -4.27 -0.89 -30.82
CA LEU A 203 -3.61 -0.02 -29.86
C LEU A 203 -4.40 1.26 -29.57
N SER A 204 -5.03 1.87 -30.59
CA SER A 204 -5.93 3.01 -30.39
C SER A 204 -7.14 2.63 -29.52
N GLY A 205 -7.63 1.39 -29.63
CA GLY A 205 -8.69 0.85 -28.77
C GLY A 205 -8.30 0.72 -27.29
N LEU A 206 -7.00 0.75 -26.97
CA LEU A 206 -6.48 0.79 -25.59
C LEU A 206 -6.39 2.22 -25.02
N GLY A 207 -6.81 3.23 -25.79
CA GLY A 207 -6.72 4.65 -25.40
C GLY A 207 -5.38 5.30 -25.70
N ILE A 208 -4.49 4.64 -26.44
CA ILE A 208 -3.16 5.18 -26.75
C ILE A 208 -3.26 6.35 -27.74
N PRO A 209 -2.75 7.55 -27.39
CA PRO A 209 -2.76 8.71 -28.27
C PRO A 209 -2.01 8.45 -29.58
N VAL A 210 -2.48 9.06 -30.67
CA VAL A 210 -1.90 8.89 -32.02
C VAL A 210 -0.39 9.14 -32.04
N ALA A 211 0.09 10.17 -31.34
CA ALA A 211 1.51 10.48 -31.26
C ALA A 211 2.35 9.35 -30.62
N MET A 212 1.79 8.62 -29.64
CA MET A 212 2.45 7.48 -29.01
C MET A 212 2.37 6.22 -29.88
N LEU A 213 1.26 6.02 -30.61
CA LEU A 213 1.11 4.90 -31.54
C LEU A 213 2.25 4.84 -32.56
N ASP A 214 2.55 5.98 -33.19
CA ASP A 214 3.62 6.07 -34.19
C ASP A 214 4.97 5.69 -33.58
N LEU A 215 5.24 6.16 -32.37
CA LEU A 215 6.47 5.87 -31.65
C LEU A 215 6.61 4.38 -31.32
N HIS A 216 5.54 3.73 -30.86
CA HIS A 216 5.56 2.28 -30.60
C HIS A 216 5.78 1.45 -31.87
N LEU A 217 5.10 1.80 -32.96
CA LEU A 217 5.25 1.11 -34.25
C LEU A 217 6.65 1.31 -34.84
N MET A 218 7.19 2.52 -34.79
CA MET A 218 8.57 2.80 -35.21
C MET A 218 9.57 2.01 -34.35
N ARG A 219 9.37 1.99 -33.04
CA ARG A 219 10.24 1.27 -32.11
C ARG A 219 10.25 -0.25 -32.40
N GLU A 220 9.11 -0.85 -32.75
CA GLU A 220 9.05 -2.25 -33.17
C GLU A 220 9.75 -2.49 -34.51
N LYS A 221 9.47 -1.65 -35.51
CA LYS A 221 10.11 -1.74 -36.84
C LYS A 221 11.63 -1.63 -36.77
N LEU A 222 12.15 -0.86 -35.82
CA LEU A 222 13.59 -0.71 -35.56
C LEU A 222 14.16 -1.84 -34.67
N GLY A 223 13.34 -2.78 -34.19
CA GLY A 223 13.75 -3.85 -33.29
C GLY A 223 14.14 -3.37 -31.89
N LEU A 224 13.66 -2.20 -31.47
CA LEU A 224 14.02 -1.52 -30.22
C LEU A 224 13.02 -1.78 -29.07
N LEU A 225 11.95 -2.54 -29.29
CA LEU A 225 11.10 -3.01 -28.20
C LEU A 225 11.85 -4.11 -27.42
N ARG A 226 11.76 -4.01 -26.09
CA ARG A 226 12.65 -4.71 -25.15
C ARG A 226 12.77 -6.19 -25.53
N ARG A 227 13.99 -6.65 -25.81
CA ARG A 227 14.38 -8.04 -25.65
C ARG A 227 14.24 -8.43 -24.17
N ILE A 228 13.02 -8.71 -23.72
CA ILE A 228 12.84 -9.72 -22.68
C ILE A 228 12.79 -11.02 -23.49
N SER A 229 13.98 -11.53 -23.83
CA SER A 229 14.10 -12.90 -24.28
C SER A 229 13.61 -13.77 -23.13
N ILE A 230 12.40 -14.33 -23.26
CA ILE A 230 12.10 -15.57 -22.56
C ILE A 230 13.12 -16.56 -23.13
N PRO A 231 14.02 -17.16 -22.34
CA PRO A 231 14.87 -18.21 -22.85
C PRO A 231 13.94 -19.34 -23.30
N THR A 232 13.84 -19.54 -24.60
CA THR A 232 13.21 -20.73 -25.16
C THR A 232 14.15 -21.88 -24.86
N GLU A 233 13.98 -22.50 -23.71
CA GLU A 233 14.58 -23.79 -23.36
C GLU A 233 13.95 -24.87 -24.25
N ALA A 234 14.33 -24.88 -25.52
CA ALA A 234 14.02 -25.94 -26.48
C ALA A 234 14.95 -25.86 -27.71
N ALA A 235 16.25 -25.60 -27.48
CA ALA A 235 17.27 -26.07 -28.41
C ALA A 235 17.79 -27.38 -27.84
N ALA A 236 17.15 -28.48 -28.23
CA ALA A 236 17.66 -29.81 -27.95
C ALA A 236 19.12 -29.88 -28.41
N PRO A 237 20.06 -30.37 -27.58
CA PRO A 237 21.42 -30.60 -28.05
C PRO A 237 21.36 -31.63 -29.18
N ALA A 238 21.87 -31.23 -30.35
CA ALA A 238 22.15 -32.16 -31.43
C ALA A 238 23.11 -33.21 -30.87
N LEU A 239 22.64 -34.45 -30.79
CA LEU A 239 23.50 -35.61 -30.59
C LEU A 239 24.43 -35.65 -31.80
N ILE A 240 25.65 -35.15 -31.60
CA ILE A 240 26.77 -35.33 -32.51
C ILE A 240 26.97 -36.84 -32.60
N GLY A 241 26.80 -37.35 -33.83
CA GLY A 241 27.09 -38.73 -34.16
C GLY A 241 28.55 -39.04 -33.85
N VAL A 242 28.75 -40.14 -33.13
CA VAL A 242 30.03 -40.84 -33.12
C VAL A 242 29.87 -41.93 -34.18
N GLU A 243 30.48 -41.71 -35.34
CA GLU A 243 30.79 -42.76 -36.30
C GLU A 243 31.97 -43.60 -35.78
N GLU A 244 31.80 -44.92 -35.93
CA GLU A 244 32.74 -46.07 -35.88
C GLU A 244 33.51 -46.37 -34.59
#